data_AF-A0AA35SZG5-F1
#
_entry.id   AF-A0AA35SZG5-F1
#
_cell.length_a   1.000
_cell.length_b   1.000
_cell.length_c   1.000
_cell.angle_alpha   90.00
_cell.angle_beta   90.00
_cell.angle_gamma   90.00
#
_symmetry.space_group_name_H-M   'P 1'
#
loop_
_entity.id
_entity.type
_entity.pdbx_description
1 polymer ?
#
loop_
_entity_poly.entity_id
_entity_poly.type
_entity_poly.pdbx_seq_one_letter_code
_entity_poly.pdbx_strand_id
1 'polypeptide(L)'
;MGVDLDAPNPCRLDFSQKSMGVDAQRRILNRNHRRLRQDVDIETIYPHLNEHSLLSDHEREILLNVYHTRQFKIDKLLQWIPMKGSGALDKFIDCLQRSSLEASGHEELADLLQRDVDRDRDNPDLDKWLRIPAPRLSTIKKALYWHCFWS
;
A
#
# COMPACT_ATOMS: atom_id res chain seq x y z
N MET A 1 6.51 -35.89 39.31
CA MET A 1 5.63 -34.76 38.94
C MET A 1 6.48 -33.82 38.10
N GLY A 2 6.49 -34.02 36.79
CA GLY A 2 7.20 -33.16 35.83
C GLY A 2 6.15 -32.50 34.96
N VAL A 3 6.01 -31.19 35.09
CA VAL A 3 5.18 -30.35 34.22
C VAL A 3 6.13 -29.66 33.26
N ASP A 4 6.16 -30.10 32.02
CA ASP A 4 6.72 -29.32 30.93
C ASP A 4 5.70 -29.34 29.79
N LEU A 5 4.83 -28.33 29.83
CA LEU A 5 3.98 -27.92 28.71
C LEU A 5 4.90 -27.31 27.65
N ASP A 6 5.39 -28.11 26.74
CA ASP A 6 5.95 -27.62 25.48
C ASP A 6 4.79 -27.34 24.51
N ALA A 7 4.12 -26.20 24.73
CA ALA A 7 3.21 -25.64 23.76
C ALA A 7 4.05 -24.89 22.70
N PRO A 8 4.01 -25.27 21.42
CA PRO A 8 4.57 -24.45 20.36
C PRO A 8 3.76 -23.15 20.29
N ASN A 9 4.39 -22.06 20.71
CA ASN A 9 3.83 -20.71 20.66
C ASN A 9 3.46 -20.38 19.20
N PRO A 10 2.18 -20.10 18.89
CA PRO A 10 1.74 -19.92 17.52
C PRO A 10 2.28 -18.59 16.97
N CYS A 11 2.84 -18.64 15.77
CA CYS A 11 2.94 -17.48 14.89
C CYS A 11 3.71 -16.29 15.47
N ARG A 12 4.98 -16.49 15.88
CA ARG A 12 5.93 -15.38 15.86
C ARG A 12 6.33 -15.15 14.40
N LEU A 13 5.48 -14.42 13.66
CA LEU A 13 5.83 -13.85 12.38
C LEU A 13 7.00 -12.90 12.64
N ASP A 14 8.21 -13.39 12.38
CA ASP A 14 9.41 -12.58 12.30
C ASP A 14 9.25 -11.70 11.06
N PHE A 15 8.52 -10.59 11.23
CA PHE A 15 8.54 -9.48 10.29
C PHE A 15 9.96 -8.93 10.32
N SER A 16 10.85 -9.56 9.57
CA SER A 16 12.12 -8.98 9.17
C SER A 16 11.76 -7.76 8.31
N GLN A 17 11.55 -6.64 9.01
CA GLN A 17 11.02 -5.38 8.51
C GLN A 17 12.02 -4.74 7.56
N LYS A 18 12.00 -5.16 6.29
CA LYS A 18 12.43 -4.30 5.20
C LYS A 18 11.28 -3.34 4.94
N SER A 19 11.24 -2.26 5.72
CA SER A 19 10.12 -1.32 5.68
C SER A 19 10.02 -0.67 4.30
N MET A 20 8.83 -0.71 3.71
CA MET A 20 8.61 -0.20 2.37
C MET A 20 8.66 1.33 2.38
N GLY A 21 9.44 1.93 1.49
CA GLY A 21 9.54 3.39 1.38
C GLY A 21 8.19 4.04 1.03
N VAL A 22 7.97 5.25 1.53
CA VAL A 22 6.74 6.05 1.31
C VAL A 22 6.38 6.16 -0.17
N ASP A 23 7.38 6.32 -1.04
CA ASP A 23 7.18 6.43 -2.49
C ASP A 23 6.69 5.11 -3.11
N ALA A 24 7.18 3.97 -2.63
CA ALA A 24 6.72 2.66 -3.08
C ALA A 24 5.27 2.42 -2.65
N GLN A 25 4.93 2.75 -1.39
CA GLN A 25 3.56 2.65 -0.91
C GLN A 25 2.61 3.52 -1.75
N ARG A 26 2.99 4.76 -2.04
CA ARG A 26 2.20 5.67 -2.88
C ARG A 26 2.00 5.12 -4.29
N ARG A 27 3.03 4.51 -4.89
CA ARG A 27 2.91 3.87 -6.22
C ARG A 27 1.92 2.72 -6.23
N ILE A 28 1.97 1.84 -5.23
CA ILE A 28 1.05 0.70 -5.10
C ILE A 28 -0.39 1.16 -4.91
N LEU A 29 -0.61 2.13 -4.02
CA LEU A 29 -1.95 2.70 -3.80
C LEU A 29 -2.48 3.40 -5.05
N ASN A 30 -1.64 4.15 -5.77
CA ASN A 30 -2.03 4.82 -7.01
C ASN A 30 -2.36 3.83 -8.14
N ARG A 31 -1.62 2.72 -8.26
CA ARG A 31 -1.89 1.66 -9.26
C ARG A 31 -3.28 1.06 -9.07
N ASN A 32 -3.70 0.90 -7.81
CA ASN A 32 -4.96 0.26 -7.45
C ASN A 32 -6.07 1.25 -7.08
N HIS A 33 -5.81 2.55 -7.21
CA HIS A 33 -6.68 3.64 -6.79
C HIS A 33 -8.12 3.50 -7.29
N ARG A 34 -8.31 3.13 -8.57
CA ARG A 34 -9.64 2.97 -9.16
C ARG A 34 -10.44 1.86 -8.48
N ARG A 35 -9.82 0.70 -8.27
CA ARG A 35 -10.45 -0.45 -7.60
C ARG A 35 -10.74 -0.14 -6.13
N LEU A 36 -9.76 0.45 -5.44
CA LEU A 36 -9.93 0.87 -4.04
C LEU A 36 -11.11 1.83 -3.87
N ARG A 37 -11.27 2.79 -4.79
CA ARG A 37 -12.37 3.75 -4.77
C ARG A 37 -13.75 3.14 -5.06
N GLN A 38 -13.81 2.01 -5.76
CA GLN A 38 -15.04 1.32 -6.13
C GLN A 38 -15.45 0.30 -5.07
N ASP A 39 -14.49 -0.39 -4.48
CA ASP A 39 -14.73 -1.63 -3.72
C ASP A 39 -14.45 -1.46 -2.22
N VAL A 40 -13.66 -0.47 -1.77
CA VAL A 40 -13.44 -0.23 -0.33
C VAL A 40 -14.66 0.41 0.29
N ASP A 41 -15.32 -0.30 1.19
CA ASP A 41 -16.31 0.30 2.08
C ASP A 41 -15.63 0.88 3.32
N ILE A 42 -15.89 2.16 3.55
CA ILE A 42 -15.25 2.90 4.65
C ILE A 42 -15.88 2.54 5.98
N GLU A 43 -17.19 2.31 6.01
CA GLU A 43 -17.91 2.12 7.27
C GLU A 43 -17.47 0.83 7.95
N THR A 44 -17.21 -0.21 7.17
CA THR A 44 -16.70 -1.52 7.63
C THR A 44 -15.21 -1.51 7.96
N ILE A 45 -14.37 -0.78 7.20
CA ILE A 45 -12.93 -0.75 7.49
C ILE A 45 -12.56 0.21 8.63
N TYR A 46 -13.38 1.25 8.88
CA TYR A 46 -13.13 2.28 9.89
C TYR A 46 -12.80 1.75 11.31
N PRO A 47 -13.54 0.80 11.91
CA PRO A 47 -13.20 0.26 13.23
C PRO A 47 -11.78 -0.32 13.27
N HIS A 48 -11.37 -1.03 12.22
CA HIS A 48 -10.03 -1.61 12.13
C HIS A 48 -8.94 -0.55 11.92
N LEU A 49 -9.20 0.50 11.13
CA LEU A 49 -8.27 1.63 10.99
C LEU A 49 -8.00 2.30 12.35
N ASN A 50 -9.02 2.37 13.19
CA ASN A 50 -8.91 2.93 14.53
C ASN A 50 -8.11 2.01 15.47
N GLU A 51 -8.38 0.70 15.46
CA GLU A 51 -7.61 -0.30 16.23
C GLU A 51 -6.11 -0.25 15.91
N HIS A 52 -5.76 -0.09 14.63
CA HIS A 52 -4.37 -0.02 14.19
C HIS A 52 -3.71 1.36 14.37
N SER A 53 -4.43 2.34 14.93
CA SER A 53 -3.98 3.73 15.10
C SER A 53 -3.43 4.33 13.79
N LEU A 54 -4.02 3.95 12.65
CA LEU A 54 -3.62 4.44 11.33
C LEU A 54 -4.03 5.89 11.10
N LEU A 55 -5.11 6.32 11.76
CA LEU A 55 -5.63 7.68 11.68
C LEU A 55 -5.51 8.36 13.05
N SER A 56 -5.10 9.62 13.04
CA SER A 56 -5.11 10.48 14.22
C SER A 56 -6.52 10.97 14.53
N ASP A 57 -6.80 11.34 15.78
CA ASP A 57 -8.12 11.81 16.23
C ASP A 57 -8.70 12.92 15.34
N HIS A 58 -7.86 13.85 14.91
CA HIS A 58 -8.24 14.93 14.00
C HIS A 58 -8.56 14.45 12.57
N GLU A 59 -7.79 13.49 12.05
CA GLU A 59 -8.05 12.91 10.72
C GLU A 59 -9.33 12.09 10.72
N ARG A 60 -9.62 11.39 11.82
CA ARG A 60 -10.88 10.69 12.04
C ARG A 60 -12.06 11.65 12.00
N GLU A 61 -11.97 12.76 12.72
CA GLU A 61 -12.99 13.80 12.72
C GLU A 61 -13.22 14.35 11.31
N ILE A 62 -12.15 14.64 10.56
CA ILE A 62 -12.25 15.08 9.16
C ILE A 62 -12.91 14.01 8.29
N LEU A 63 -12.51 12.74 8.42
CA LEU A 63 -13.01 11.66 7.57
C LEU A 63 -14.48 11.34 7.84
N LEU A 64 -14.95 11.49 9.09
CA LEU A 64 -16.35 11.28 9.45
C LEU A 64 -17.23 12.50 9.17
N ASN A 65 -16.77 13.70 9.52
CA ASN A 65 -17.63 14.89 9.61
C ASN A 65 -17.44 15.90 8.47
N VAL A 66 -16.28 15.92 7.79
CA VAL A 66 -15.98 16.93 6.76
C VAL A 66 -16.26 16.41 5.35
N TYR A 67 -15.97 15.14 5.07
CA TYR A 67 -16.18 14.57 3.74
C TYR A 67 -17.54 13.86 3.64
N HIS A 68 -18.38 14.28 2.69
CA HIS A 68 -19.74 13.75 2.56
C HIS A 68 -19.86 12.54 1.62
N THR A 69 -18.89 12.33 0.74
CA THR A 69 -18.95 11.21 -0.22
C THR A 69 -17.92 10.15 0.12
N ARG A 70 -18.34 8.88 0.01
CA ARG A 70 -17.48 7.69 0.19
C ARG A 70 -16.19 7.83 -0.62
N GLN A 71 -16.30 8.24 -1.88
CA GLN A 71 -15.15 8.38 -2.77
C GLN A 71 -14.11 9.39 -2.26
N PHE A 72 -14.53 10.58 -1.81
CA PHE A 72 -13.59 11.58 -1.28
C PHE A 72 -12.91 11.11 0.01
N LYS A 73 -13.64 10.40 0.88
CA LYS A 73 -13.07 9.81 2.08
C LYS A 73 -11.99 8.78 1.74
N ILE A 74 -12.21 7.92 0.74
CA ILE A 74 -11.22 6.93 0.27
C ILE A 74 -10.01 7.66 -0.32
N ASP A 75 -10.22 8.62 -1.22
CA ASP A 75 -9.15 9.38 -1.86
C ASP A 75 -8.23 10.05 -0.81
N LYS A 76 -8.82 10.51 0.30
CA LYS A 76 -8.07 11.11 1.42
C LYS A 76 -7.34 10.08 2.28
N LEU A 77 -7.97 8.96 2.57
CA LEU A 77 -7.33 7.84 3.25
C LEU A 77 -6.09 7.35 2.49
N LEU A 78 -6.20 7.16 1.17
CA LEU A 78 -5.09 6.74 0.30
C LEU A 78 -3.95 7.76 0.26
N GLN A 79 -4.25 9.06 0.46
CA GLN A 79 -3.23 10.11 0.59
C GLN A 79 -2.52 10.09 1.94
N TRP A 80 -3.23 9.77 3.02
CA TRP A 80 -2.69 9.76 4.38
C TRP A 80 -1.85 8.53 4.70
N ILE A 81 -2.22 7.34 4.18
CA ILE A 81 -1.51 6.09 4.48
C ILE A 81 0.01 6.20 4.27
N PRO A 82 0.54 6.68 3.11
CA PRO A 82 1.98 6.83 2.93
C PRO A 82 2.64 7.80 3.92
N MET A 83 1.90 8.80 4.40
CA MET A 83 2.43 9.80 5.33
C MET A 83 2.59 9.26 6.76
N LYS A 84 1.97 8.13 7.09
CA LYS A 84 2.04 7.48 8.40
C LYS A 84 3.29 6.62 8.59
N GLY A 85 4.06 6.41 7.52
CA GLY A 85 5.37 5.77 7.58
C GLY A 85 5.42 4.40 6.91
N SER A 86 6.61 3.81 6.94
CA SER A 86 7.00 2.68 6.09
C SER A 86 6.29 1.34 6.34
N GLY A 87 5.47 1.24 7.39
CA GLY A 87 4.62 0.06 7.67
C GLY A 87 3.12 0.36 7.65
N ALA A 88 2.72 1.55 7.23
CA ALA A 88 1.31 1.95 7.20
C ALA A 88 0.51 1.20 6.14
N LEU A 89 1.13 0.90 4.98
CA LEU A 89 0.49 0.10 3.94
C LEU A 89 0.19 -1.32 4.41
N ASP A 90 1.15 -1.97 5.10
CA ASP A 90 0.96 -3.34 5.61
C ASP A 90 -0.19 -3.40 6.63
N LYS A 91 -0.25 -2.41 7.54
CA LYS A 91 -1.37 -2.28 8.49
C LYS A 91 -2.70 -2.05 7.76
N PHE A 92 -2.70 -1.26 6.68
CA PHE A 92 -3.90 -1.02 5.89
C PHE A 92 -4.39 -2.29 5.19
N ILE A 93 -3.48 -3.11 4.68
CA ILE A 93 -3.79 -4.43 4.11
C ILE A 93 -4.38 -5.35 5.18
N ASP A 94 -3.80 -5.40 6.39
CA ASP A 94 -4.36 -6.16 7.52
C ASP A 94 -5.78 -5.69 7.87
N CYS A 95 -6.05 -4.38 7.86
CA CYS A 95 -7.42 -3.86 8.06
C CYS A 95 -8.40 -4.32 6.97
N LEU A 96 -7.97 -4.39 5.71
CA LEU A 96 -8.80 -4.92 4.62
C LEU A 96 -9.06 -6.42 4.80
N GLN A 97 -8.04 -7.19 5.21
CA GLN A 97 -8.21 -8.62 5.47
C GLN A 97 -9.17 -8.89 6.63
N ARG A 98 -9.13 -8.09 7.71
CA ARG A 98 -10.04 -8.25 8.85
C ARG A 98 -11.48 -7.87 8.52
N SER A 99 -11.66 -6.85 7.69
CA SER A 99 -13.00 -6.43 7.22
C SER A 99 -13.57 -7.32 6.10
N SER A 100 -12.82 -8.32 5.62
CA SER A 100 -13.28 -9.28 4.59
C SER A 100 -14.53 -10.05 4.98
N LEU A 101 -14.74 -10.29 6.28
CA LEU A 101 -15.92 -10.97 6.81
C LEU A 101 -17.19 -10.12 6.73
N GLU A 102 -17.04 -8.79 6.68
CA GLU A 102 -18.16 -7.84 6.70
C GLU A 102 -18.46 -7.24 5.31
N ALA A 103 -17.46 -7.19 4.42
CA ALA A 103 -17.59 -6.60 3.10
C ALA A 103 -17.02 -7.50 1.98
N SER A 104 -17.88 -7.91 1.05
CA SER A 104 -17.48 -8.67 -0.14
C SER A 104 -16.55 -7.83 -1.01
N GLY A 105 -15.32 -8.32 -1.24
CA GLY A 105 -14.32 -7.68 -2.12
C GLY A 105 -13.12 -7.07 -1.39
N HIS A 106 -13.16 -6.91 -0.06
CA HIS A 106 -11.99 -6.46 0.70
C HIS A 106 -10.85 -7.49 0.71
N GLU A 107 -11.17 -8.78 0.69
CA GLU A 107 -10.19 -9.87 0.59
C GLU A 107 -9.43 -9.81 -0.75
N GLU A 108 -10.15 -9.72 -1.88
CA GLU A 108 -9.51 -9.62 -3.20
C GLU A 108 -8.63 -8.37 -3.32
N LEU A 109 -9.08 -7.24 -2.75
CA LEU A 109 -8.29 -6.01 -2.70
C LEU A 109 -7.04 -6.18 -1.84
N ALA A 110 -7.15 -6.80 -0.67
CA ALA A 110 -6.02 -7.03 0.21
C ALA A 110 -4.98 -7.93 -0.45
N ASP A 111 -5.41 -9.04 -1.05
CA ASP A 111 -4.53 -9.96 -1.77
C ASP A 111 -3.85 -9.28 -2.95
N LEU A 112 -4.59 -8.47 -3.71
CA LEU A 112 -4.05 -7.72 -4.82
C LEU A 112 -3.00 -6.69 -4.37
N LEU A 113 -3.25 -5.99 -3.26
CA LEU A 113 -2.28 -5.06 -2.67
C LEU A 113 -1.05 -5.79 -2.13
N GLN A 114 -1.24 -6.95 -1.48
CA GLN A 114 -0.15 -7.76 -0.94
C GLN A 114 0.76 -8.28 -2.07
N ARG A 115 0.18 -8.76 -3.17
CA ARG A 115 0.94 -9.16 -4.37
C ARG A 115 1.73 -8.02 -4.98
N ASP A 116 1.17 -6.81 -4.99
CA ASP A 116 1.85 -5.62 -5.49
C ASP A 116 2.99 -5.20 -4.54
N VAL A 117 2.81 -5.36 -3.23
CA VAL A 117 3.85 -5.16 -2.21
C VAL A 117 5.00 -6.15 -2.42
N ASP A 118 4.70 -7.44 -2.58
CA ASP A 118 5.70 -8.48 -2.78
C ASP A 118 6.48 -8.26 -4.08
N ARG A 119 5.79 -7.89 -5.17
CA ARG A 119 6.43 -7.58 -6.45
C ARG A 119 7.39 -6.39 -6.36
N ASP A 120 7.01 -5.31 -5.67
CA ASP A 120 7.87 -4.14 -5.49
C ASP A 120 8.99 -4.39 -4.47
N ARG A 121 8.80 -5.34 -3.54
CA ARG A 121 9.83 -5.80 -2.60
C ARG A 121 10.91 -6.64 -3.29
N ASP A 122 10.51 -7.50 -4.23
CA ASP A 122 11.42 -8.35 -5.00
C ASP A 122 12.13 -7.60 -6.15
N ASN A 123 11.61 -6.42 -6.53
CA ASN A 123 12.24 -5.54 -7.52
C ASN A 123 12.43 -4.11 -6.97
N PRO A 124 13.41 -3.87 -6.08
CA PRO A 124 13.69 -2.54 -5.55
C PRO A 124 14.29 -1.55 -6.59
N ASP A 125 14.40 -1.93 -7.88
CA ASP A 125 15.36 -1.37 -8.83
C ASP A 125 14.75 -0.49 -9.94
N LEU A 126 13.62 0.20 -9.69
CA LEU A 126 13.14 1.27 -10.58
C LEU A 126 13.41 2.69 -10.07
N ASP A 127 13.66 2.85 -8.76
CA ASP A 127 14.07 4.14 -8.18
C ASP A 127 15.55 4.46 -8.48
N LYS A 128 16.36 3.43 -8.74
CA LYS A 128 17.79 3.55 -9.06
C LYS A 128 18.04 4.18 -10.44
N TRP A 129 17.12 4.02 -11.40
CA TRP A 129 17.22 4.62 -12.74
C TRP A 129 16.64 6.03 -12.83
N LEU A 130 15.82 6.47 -11.86
CA LEU A 130 15.23 7.81 -11.82
C LEU A 130 16.09 8.84 -11.05
N ARG A 131 17.13 8.39 -10.34
CA ARG A 131 18.17 9.25 -9.73
C ARG A 131 19.37 9.52 -10.63
N ILE A 132 19.27 9.27 -11.94
CA ILE A 132 20.24 9.85 -12.88
C ILE A 132 19.81 11.32 -13.06
N PRO A 133 20.61 12.32 -12.65
CA PRO A 133 20.32 13.70 -13.01
C PRO A 133 20.26 13.74 -14.53
N ALA A 134 19.11 14.10 -15.09
CA ALA A 134 18.91 14.15 -16.53
C ALA A 134 20.10 14.88 -17.18
N PRO A 135 20.96 14.19 -17.98
CA PRO A 135 21.82 14.93 -18.86
C PRO A 135 20.87 15.66 -19.81
N ARG A 136 20.93 16.99 -19.81
CA ARG A 136 20.13 17.90 -20.63
C ARG A 136 19.74 17.23 -21.94
N LEU A 137 18.46 16.93 -22.09
CA LEU A 137 17.86 16.25 -23.24
C LEU A 137 17.99 17.11 -24.50
N SER A 138 19.17 17.14 -25.10
CA SER A 138 19.38 17.66 -26.46
C SER A 138 20.14 16.69 -27.37
N THR A 139 20.69 15.58 -26.86
CA THR A 139 21.61 14.74 -27.68
C THR A 139 21.16 13.28 -27.85
N ILE A 140 20.32 12.72 -26.98
CA ILE A 140 19.92 11.29 -27.05
C ILE A 140 18.57 11.10 -27.75
N LYS A 141 18.35 11.80 -28.87
CA LYS A 141 17.33 11.41 -29.87
C LYS A 141 17.94 10.97 -31.19
N LYS A 142 19.28 10.95 -31.32
CA LYS A 142 19.97 10.52 -32.55
C LYS A 142 20.55 9.10 -32.51
N ALA A 143 20.68 8.46 -31.35
CA ALA A 143 21.42 7.20 -31.25
C ALA A 143 20.57 5.91 -31.28
N LEU A 144 19.23 5.99 -31.20
CA LEU A 144 18.37 4.78 -31.18
C LEU A 144 17.40 4.68 -32.36
N TYR A 145 17.53 5.55 -33.37
CA TYR A 145 16.71 5.50 -34.59
C TYR A 145 17.44 4.96 -35.83
N TRP A 146 18.70 4.54 -35.71
CA TRP A 146 19.54 4.15 -36.86
C TRP A 146 19.92 2.67 -36.94
N HIS A 147 19.35 1.77 -36.11
CA HIS A 147 19.76 0.36 -36.13
C HIS A 147 18.64 -0.67 -36.31
N CYS A 148 17.42 -0.25 -36.67
CA CYS A 148 16.32 -1.15 -37.05
C CYS A 148 15.74 -0.88 -38.45
N PHE A 149 16.42 -0.11 -39.31
CA PHE A 149 15.93 0.21 -40.65
C PHE A 149 17.01 0.01 -41.73
N TRP A 150 17.53 -1.20 -41.85
CA TRP A 150 18.00 -1.74 -43.13
C TRP A 150 18.08 -3.28 -43.07
N SER A 151 17.08 -3.95 -43.64
CA SER A 151 17.27 -5.20 -44.40
C SER A 151 17.53 -4.84 -45.86
#